data_AF-A0A948QJV1-F1
#
_entry.id   AF-A0A948QJV1-F1
#
_cell.length_a   1.000
_cell.length_b   1.000
_cell.length_c   1.000
_cell.angle_alpha   90.00
_cell.angle_beta   90.00
_cell.angle_gamma   90.00
#
_symmetry.space_group_name_H-M   'P 1'
#
loop_
_entity.id
_entity.type
_entity.pdbx_description
1 polymer ?
#
loop_
_entity_poly.entity_id
_entity_poly.type
_entity_poly.pdbx_seq_one_letter_code
_entity_poly.pdbx_strand_id
1 'polypeptide(L)'
;MNKKLPLIIAVAVILFALIGVAIWFLTKSSSDAERPKADTSWKFEKTIAEPITATSGDEEVKLGDLDSAKVTIEIPAGAFDSATEVELVTPDKAPDYSSLEVTPIGSPIEIKSSGDVRLNEKMTVTFAFDPAELPPDTYADQLQASYYNGVSWDYLKPTNVDMENGLMTVDIYHFSLLGKNKVSDEAVLTKQWIHSQALDDTMRDNINDVSDEIANKMVEMTLAKMGINDKSISGSVLSDILTDDAYKDMYDQYQNGDVSGFNQNLAILMGKKIASRVPESVFKSALEGLAGDAAEDVEAVSKAAGYAAEGQYREAAKIIGEQIADKFLITTAGKIAVEVVDYQIQSWKSDEVEAAYQAYKKGSDSYFYGYNNDPGDFDTVWTQMRGVRRQLMIEAIAKQNEARRDAGMPQLDEREMDMVRDGVRRSFERQFKSRLEKDIIVEQKEKDLQMLMNKFQEANFLDRNFGPKGLQKHQDLKVRMDVLYHFTQRMMKDTNRFNLNDKQGFLVDGALSVHDIAQGVRIYFGEDGGEKAYREFLNERYGVPMYPSLADISGSWQNGTITITDVILSEEAKAKMADTESQADEEGCDLNISLEDLIGQSNSAAISIAATGENTGC
;
A
#
# COMPACT_ATOMS: atom_id res chain seq x y z
N MET A 1 46.01 32.96 -21.53
CA MET A 1 44.63 32.49 -21.84
C MET A 1 44.00 31.91 -20.59
N ASN A 2 42.90 32.51 -20.14
CA ASN A 2 42.31 32.19 -18.83
C ASN A 2 41.44 30.93 -18.94
N LYS A 3 41.95 29.78 -18.46
CA LYS A 3 41.31 28.45 -18.54
C LYS A 3 39.96 28.36 -17.82
N LYS A 4 39.56 29.39 -17.06
CA LYS A 4 38.28 29.44 -16.34
C LYS A 4 37.10 29.91 -17.21
N LEU A 5 37.36 30.67 -18.28
CA LEU A 5 36.30 31.17 -19.16
C LEU A 5 35.54 30.06 -19.94
N PRO A 6 36.20 29.02 -20.51
CA PRO A 6 35.47 27.96 -21.20
C PRO A 6 34.65 27.06 -20.25
N LEU A 7 35.05 26.91 -18.98
CA LEU A 7 34.29 26.15 -17.99
C LEU A 7 32.99 26.86 -17.60
N ILE A 8 33.05 28.19 -17.42
CA ILE A 8 31.87 29.00 -17.09
C ILE A 8 30.87 29.01 -18.26
N ILE A 9 31.37 29.09 -19.51
CA ILE A 9 30.53 29.02 -20.70
C ILE A 9 29.90 27.63 -20.84
N ALA A 10 30.63 26.55 -20.58
CA ALA A 10 30.09 25.19 -20.62
C ALA A 10 29.00 24.95 -19.55
N VAL A 11 29.20 25.43 -18.32
CA VAL A 11 28.19 25.34 -17.25
C VAL A 11 26.96 26.17 -17.58
N ALA A 12 27.12 27.37 -18.13
CA ALA A 12 26.00 28.22 -18.55
C ALA A 12 25.21 27.60 -19.71
N VAL A 13 25.87 26.99 -20.70
CA VAL A 13 25.20 26.31 -21.81
C VAL A 13 24.44 25.07 -21.33
N ILE A 14 24.99 24.31 -20.38
CA ILE A 14 24.28 23.18 -19.76
C ILE A 14 23.07 23.67 -18.94
N LEU A 15 23.21 24.75 -18.17
CA LEU A 15 22.09 25.33 -17.42
C LEU A 15 20.98 25.85 -18.37
N PHE A 16 21.34 26.53 -19.46
CA PHE A 16 20.36 27.00 -20.44
C PHE A 16 19.73 25.85 -21.23
N ALA A 17 20.45 24.76 -21.48
CA ALA A 17 19.89 23.55 -22.07
C ALA A 17 18.93 22.84 -21.11
N LEU A 18 19.26 22.76 -19.81
CA LEU A 18 18.38 22.19 -18.78
C LEU A 18 17.13 23.04 -18.53
N ILE A 19 17.27 24.37 -18.52
CA ILE A 19 16.12 25.30 -18.42
C ILE A 19 15.28 25.23 -19.70
N GLY A 20 15.91 25.14 -20.87
CA GLY A 20 15.20 25.00 -22.15
C GLY A 20 14.45 23.67 -22.26
N VAL A 21 15.02 22.57 -21.76
CA VAL A 21 14.35 21.27 -21.65
C VAL A 21 13.23 21.31 -20.61
N ALA A 22 13.43 21.95 -19.46
CA ALA A 22 12.38 22.13 -18.44
C ALA A 22 11.21 22.98 -18.97
N ILE A 23 11.47 24.08 -19.69
CA ILE A 23 10.42 24.92 -20.30
C ILE A 23 9.72 24.19 -21.45
N TRP A 24 10.45 23.42 -22.25
CA TRP A 24 9.86 22.60 -23.32
C TRP A 24 9.02 21.44 -22.75
N PHE A 25 9.41 20.82 -21.64
CA PHE A 25 8.60 19.82 -20.92
C PHE A 25 7.37 20.45 -20.25
N LEU A 26 7.51 21.62 -19.61
CA LEU A 26 6.39 22.36 -19.02
C LEU A 26 5.37 22.84 -20.07
N THR A 27 5.78 23.03 -21.32
CA THR A 27 4.90 23.49 -22.41
C THR A 27 4.41 22.37 -23.34
N LYS A 28 4.98 21.16 -23.24
CA LYS A 28 4.63 20.00 -24.07
C LYS A 28 4.18 18.77 -23.28
N SER A 29 3.76 18.98 -22.03
CA SER A 29 2.92 18.05 -21.26
C SER A 29 1.51 18.02 -21.83
N SER A 30 1.36 17.52 -23.05
CA SER A 30 0.05 17.31 -23.69
C SER A 30 0.03 15.97 -24.40
N SER A 31 0.14 14.93 -23.60
CA SER A 31 -0.67 13.72 -23.79
C SER A 31 -1.39 13.34 -22.50
N ASP A 32 -1.65 14.31 -21.63
CA ASP A 32 -2.81 14.21 -20.75
C ASP A 32 -3.99 14.06 -21.70
N ALA A 33 -4.64 12.91 -21.70
CA ALA A 33 -5.98 12.84 -22.28
C ALA A 33 -6.83 13.80 -21.43
N GLU A 34 -6.88 15.07 -21.84
CA GLU A 34 -7.70 16.12 -21.24
C GLU A 34 -9.05 15.48 -20.90
N ARG A 35 -9.51 15.63 -19.66
CA ARG A 35 -10.86 15.21 -19.28
C ARG A 35 -11.82 15.68 -20.38
N PRO A 36 -12.72 14.81 -20.88
CA PRO A 36 -13.75 15.22 -21.80
C PRO A 36 -14.38 16.53 -21.36
N LYS A 37 -14.42 17.51 -22.27
CA LYS A 37 -15.00 18.82 -21.94
C LYS A 37 -16.47 18.65 -21.59
N ALA A 38 -16.95 19.46 -20.64
CA ALA A 38 -18.37 19.56 -20.37
C ALA A 38 -19.12 19.95 -21.65
N ASP A 39 -20.11 19.16 -22.02
CA ASP A 39 -20.84 19.27 -23.28
C ASP A 39 -22.36 19.24 -23.11
N THR A 40 -22.84 18.95 -21.90
CA THR A 40 -24.25 18.69 -21.62
C THR A 40 -24.70 19.38 -20.33
N SER A 41 -25.84 20.06 -20.37
CA SER A 41 -26.44 20.67 -19.20
C SER A 41 -27.22 19.68 -18.35
N TRP A 42 -27.03 19.72 -17.04
CA TRP A 42 -27.78 18.89 -16.08
C TRP A 42 -29.19 19.44 -15.92
N LYS A 43 -30.17 18.73 -16.49
CA LYS A 43 -31.60 19.04 -16.34
C LYS A 43 -32.17 18.23 -15.19
N PHE A 44 -32.86 18.90 -14.27
CA PHE A 44 -33.45 18.27 -13.09
C PHE A 44 -34.72 19.02 -12.65
N GLU A 45 -35.54 18.34 -11.85
CA GLU A 45 -36.68 18.94 -11.17
C GLU A 45 -36.29 19.36 -9.75
N LYS A 46 -36.83 20.48 -9.24
CA LYS A 46 -36.53 20.87 -7.86
C LYS A 46 -37.22 19.93 -6.88
N THR A 47 -36.44 19.21 -6.07
CA THR A 47 -36.97 18.34 -5.00
C THR A 47 -37.15 19.10 -3.69
N ILE A 48 -36.31 20.10 -3.43
CA ILE A 48 -36.43 21.01 -2.29
C ILE A 48 -37.03 22.33 -2.80
N ALA A 49 -38.30 22.56 -2.50
CA ALA A 49 -39.02 23.75 -2.97
C ALA A 49 -38.57 25.04 -2.27
N GLU A 50 -38.37 24.97 -0.95
CA GLU A 50 -37.89 26.07 -0.11
C GLU A 50 -36.62 25.62 0.63
N PRO A 51 -35.61 26.49 0.80
CA PRO A 51 -34.39 26.12 1.51
C PRO A 51 -34.66 25.59 2.92
N ILE A 52 -33.97 24.51 3.28
CA ILE A 52 -34.04 23.93 4.61
C ILE A 52 -32.84 24.47 5.39
N THR A 53 -33.08 25.19 6.47
CA THR A 53 -32.02 25.78 7.30
C THR A 53 -31.96 25.14 8.67
N ALA A 54 -30.75 25.08 9.22
CA ALA A 54 -30.49 24.64 10.59
C ALA A 54 -29.23 25.32 11.14
N THR A 55 -29.03 25.24 12.45
CA THR A 55 -27.82 25.75 13.10
C THR A 55 -27.01 24.58 13.63
N SER A 56 -25.86 24.32 13.00
CA SER A 56 -24.90 23.31 13.45
C SER A 56 -24.08 23.85 14.62
N GLY A 57 -23.99 23.09 15.71
CA GLY A 57 -23.29 23.50 16.92
C GLY A 57 -22.88 22.29 17.77
N ASP A 58 -23.28 22.30 19.06
CA ASP A 58 -22.92 21.26 20.03
C ASP A 58 -23.79 19.99 19.94
N GLU A 59 -24.84 20.01 19.12
CA GLU A 59 -25.72 18.86 18.88
C GLU A 59 -25.67 18.46 17.40
N GLU A 60 -25.96 17.19 17.13
CA GLU A 60 -26.12 16.70 15.76
C GLU A 60 -27.33 17.36 15.10
N VAL A 61 -27.17 17.72 13.83
CA VAL A 61 -28.19 18.36 13.02
C VAL A 61 -28.51 17.49 11.81
N LYS A 62 -29.80 17.29 11.57
CA LYS A 62 -30.30 16.61 10.38
C LYS A 62 -31.07 17.58 9.49
N LEU A 63 -30.71 17.65 8.21
CA LEU A 63 -31.44 18.41 7.19
C LEU A 63 -32.00 17.47 6.13
N GLY A 64 -33.21 17.78 5.64
CA GLY A 64 -33.90 16.99 4.62
C GLY A 64 -34.53 15.70 5.14
N ASP A 65 -35.15 14.97 4.23
CA ASP A 65 -35.73 13.64 4.43
C ASP A 65 -35.72 12.87 3.08
N LEU A 66 -35.66 11.55 3.16
CA LEU A 66 -35.55 10.69 1.96
C LEU A 66 -36.85 10.61 1.15
N ASP A 67 -38.00 10.94 1.75
CA ASP A 67 -39.30 10.82 1.09
C ASP A 67 -39.61 12.04 0.22
N SER A 68 -39.41 13.25 0.75
CA SER A 68 -39.77 14.51 0.13
C SER A 68 -38.57 15.19 -0.55
N ALA A 69 -37.49 15.46 0.20
CA ALA A 69 -36.29 16.12 -0.31
C ALA A 69 -35.42 15.18 -1.18
N LYS A 70 -35.65 13.86 -1.07
CA LYS A 70 -34.86 12.78 -1.69
C LYS A 70 -33.40 12.77 -1.24
N VAL A 71 -33.11 13.42 -0.12
CA VAL A 71 -31.78 13.51 0.47
C VAL A 71 -31.90 13.76 1.98
N THR A 72 -30.96 13.22 2.73
CA THR A 72 -30.73 13.56 4.13
C THR A 72 -29.26 13.88 4.35
N ILE A 73 -29.01 14.93 5.11
CA ILE A 73 -27.68 15.35 5.56
C ILE A 73 -27.66 15.28 7.07
N GLU A 74 -26.68 14.57 7.61
CA GLU A 74 -26.44 14.44 9.03
C GLU A 74 -25.08 15.08 9.35
N ILE A 75 -25.12 16.20 10.07
CA ILE A 75 -23.96 16.98 10.48
C ILE A 75 -23.73 16.71 11.97
N PRO A 76 -22.63 16.07 12.36
CA PRO A 76 -22.38 15.72 13.75
C PRO A 76 -22.12 16.95 14.62
N ALA A 77 -22.32 16.78 15.93
CA ALA A 77 -21.93 17.76 16.94
C ALA A 77 -20.44 18.12 16.81
N GLY A 78 -20.13 19.41 16.95
CA GLY A 78 -18.75 19.90 16.87
C GLY A 78 -18.16 19.95 15.45
N ALA A 79 -18.99 19.82 14.40
CA ALA A 79 -18.55 19.99 13.02
C ALA A 79 -18.00 21.41 12.72
N PHE A 80 -18.31 22.40 13.55
CA PHE A 80 -17.78 23.77 13.49
C PHE A 80 -17.27 24.24 14.85
N ASP A 81 -16.34 25.19 14.85
CA ASP A 81 -15.79 25.80 16.06
C ASP A 81 -16.80 26.71 16.80
N SER A 82 -17.85 27.13 16.10
CA SER A 82 -18.94 27.93 16.64
C SER A 82 -20.25 27.62 15.93
N ALA A 83 -21.37 27.98 16.56
CA ALA A 83 -22.69 27.83 15.99
C ALA A 83 -22.76 28.47 14.59
N THR A 84 -23.04 27.65 13.58
CA THR A 84 -22.96 28.02 12.17
C THR A 84 -24.28 27.71 11.48
N GLU A 85 -24.83 28.68 10.75
CA GLU A 85 -26.05 28.46 9.96
C GLU A 85 -25.71 27.67 8.70
N VAL A 86 -26.48 26.62 8.48
CA VAL A 86 -26.35 25.71 7.34
C VAL A 86 -27.65 25.72 6.56
N GLU A 87 -27.55 25.80 5.24
CA GLU A 87 -28.67 25.77 4.32
C GLU A 87 -28.51 24.62 3.33
N LEU A 88 -29.58 23.83 3.16
CA LEU A 88 -29.72 22.80 2.15
C LEU A 88 -30.77 23.23 1.11
N VAL A 89 -30.38 23.25 -0.16
CA VAL A 89 -31.26 23.68 -1.25
C VAL A 89 -31.05 22.83 -2.51
N THR A 90 -32.07 22.72 -3.37
CA THR A 90 -31.87 22.32 -4.77
C THR A 90 -31.51 23.58 -5.58
N PRO A 91 -30.32 23.65 -6.21
CA PRO A 91 -29.89 24.87 -6.89
C PRO A 91 -30.80 25.21 -8.07
N ASP A 92 -30.82 26.47 -8.50
CA ASP A 92 -31.57 26.89 -9.69
C ASP A 92 -30.98 26.34 -11.00
N LYS A 93 -29.66 26.13 -10.99
CA LYS A 93 -28.89 25.61 -12.11
C LYS A 93 -27.70 24.83 -11.58
N ALA A 94 -27.26 23.82 -12.31
CA ALA A 94 -26.03 23.11 -12.04
C ALA A 94 -25.02 23.37 -13.18
N PRO A 95 -23.70 23.33 -12.91
CA PRO A 95 -22.67 23.33 -13.94
C PRO A 95 -22.87 22.21 -14.96
N ASP A 96 -22.48 22.48 -16.20
CA ASP A 96 -22.50 21.47 -17.26
C ASP A 96 -21.58 20.28 -16.91
N TYR A 97 -21.88 19.12 -17.45
CA TYR A 97 -21.13 17.87 -17.26
C TYR A 97 -20.74 17.29 -18.62
N SER A 98 -19.84 16.30 -18.62
CA SER A 98 -19.51 15.54 -19.83
C SER A 98 -20.40 14.31 -19.93
N SER A 99 -21.19 14.22 -20.99
CA SER A 99 -22.04 13.05 -21.29
C SER A 99 -21.23 11.78 -21.55
N LEU A 100 -19.96 11.92 -21.92
CA LEU A 100 -19.03 10.80 -22.06
C LEU A 100 -18.66 10.21 -20.70
N GLU A 101 -18.49 11.04 -19.68
CA GLU A 101 -18.03 10.56 -18.36
C GLU A 101 -19.18 10.00 -17.52
N VAL A 102 -20.33 10.69 -17.47
CA VAL A 102 -21.38 10.38 -16.50
C VAL A 102 -22.78 10.63 -17.05
N THR A 103 -23.74 9.94 -16.43
CA THR A 103 -25.18 10.18 -16.56
C THR A 103 -25.72 10.59 -15.19
N PRO A 104 -26.12 11.86 -15.00
CA PRO A 104 -26.68 12.31 -13.73
C PRO A 104 -28.02 11.63 -13.41
N ILE A 105 -28.29 11.43 -12.12
CA ILE A 105 -29.49 10.77 -11.62
C ILE A 105 -30.25 11.75 -10.73
N GLY A 106 -31.45 12.15 -11.15
CA GLY A 106 -32.28 13.10 -10.41
C GLY A 106 -31.57 14.44 -10.14
N SER A 107 -31.92 15.05 -9.01
CA SER A 107 -31.59 16.44 -8.71
C SER A 107 -30.30 16.58 -7.90
N PRO A 108 -29.46 17.57 -8.21
CA PRO A 108 -28.33 17.95 -7.38
C PRO A 108 -28.82 18.73 -6.15
N ILE A 109 -27.95 18.86 -5.15
CA ILE A 109 -28.19 19.64 -3.94
C ILE A 109 -27.00 20.55 -3.68
N GLU A 110 -27.26 21.70 -3.09
CA GLU A 110 -26.22 22.62 -2.67
C GLU A 110 -26.31 22.79 -1.16
N ILE A 111 -25.18 22.63 -0.49
CA ILE A 111 -25.05 22.84 0.94
C ILE A 111 -24.25 24.12 1.13
N LYS A 112 -24.80 25.07 1.89
CA LYS A 112 -24.19 26.37 2.16
C LYS A 112 -23.99 26.56 3.65
N SER A 113 -22.99 27.37 3.98
CA SER A 113 -22.64 27.76 5.34
C SER A 113 -22.55 29.28 5.41
N SER A 114 -22.96 29.86 6.53
CA SER A 114 -22.67 31.27 6.84
C SER A 114 -21.20 31.52 7.18
N GLY A 115 -20.45 30.45 7.50
CA GLY A 115 -19.06 30.48 7.89
C GLY A 115 -18.18 29.68 6.92
N ASP A 116 -17.22 28.94 7.48
CA ASP A 116 -16.37 28.06 6.70
C ASP A 116 -17.17 26.91 6.07
N VAL A 117 -16.64 26.36 4.98
CA VAL A 117 -17.25 25.22 4.28
C VAL A 117 -16.63 23.89 4.71
N ARG A 118 -15.42 23.88 5.30
CA ARG A 118 -14.75 22.68 5.80
C ARG A 118 -15.12 22.39 7.26
N LEU A 119 -15.34 21.12 7.55
CA LEU A 119 -15.87 20.60 8.80
C LEU A 119 -14.77 19.98 9.68
N ASN A 120 -14.94 20.09 11.00
CA ASN A 120 -14.09 19.44 12.00
C ASN A 120 -14.43 17.95 12.19
N GLU A 121 -15.59 17.52 11.70
CA GLU A 121 -16.09 16.15 11.74
C GLU A 121 -16.78 15.84 10.41
N LYS A 122 -16.75 14.56 9.99
CA LYS A 122 -17.36 14.15 8.72
C LYS A 122 -18.88 14.28 8.79
N MET A 123 -19.50 14.86 7.77
CA MET A 123 -20.95 14.76 7.60
C MET A 123 -21.31 13.56 6.72
N THR A 124 -22.50 13.03 6.94
CA THR A 124 -23.05 11.95 6.14
C THR A 124 -24.13 12.49 5.22
N VAL A 125 -24.00 12.26 3.91
CA VAL A 125 -25.02 12.61 2.91
C VAL A 125 -25.59 11.32 2.35
N THR A 126 -26.89 11.12 2.52
CA THR A 126 -27.61 9.98 1.96
C THR A 126 -28.63 10.45 0.92
N PHE A 127 -28.44 10.02 -0.32
CA PHE A 127 -29.33 10.28 -1.44
C PHE A 127 -30.30 9.11 -1.63
N ALA A 128 -31.56 9.44 -1.92
CA ALA A 128 -32.52 8.49 -2.49
C ALA A 128 -32.47 8.54 -4.03
N PHE A 129 -32.62 7.37 -4.65
CA PHE A 129 -32.81 7.18 -6.08
C PHE A 129 -33.84 6.09 -6.34
N ASP A 130 -34.50 6.11 -7.50
CA ASP A 130 -35.40 5.03 -7.90
C ASP A 130 -34.62 4.00 -8.73
N PRO A 131 -34.44 2.76 -8.25
CA PRO A 131 -33.78 1.70 -9.01
C PRO A 131 -34.43 1.44 -10.37
N ALA A 132 -35.74 1.66 -10.51
CA ALA A 132 -36.48 1.47 -11.75
C ALA A 132 -36.22 2.55 -12.81
N GLU A 133 -35.75 3.73 -12.39
CA GLU A 133 -35.39 4.85 -13.28
C GLU A 133 -33.91 4.86 -13.66
N LEU A 134 -33.10 3.96 -13.08
CA LEU A 134 -31.70 3.83 -13.45
C LEU A 134 -31.56 3.38 -14.92
N PRO A 135 -30.50 3.83 -15.62
CA PRO A 135 -30.19 3.28 -16.92
C PRO A 135 -30.09 1.74 -16.87
N PRO A 136 -30.43 1.01 -17.94
CA PRO A 136 -30.23 -0.43 -17.99
C PRO A 136 -28.79 -0.81 -17.64
N ASP A 137 -28.63 -2.00 -17.06
CA ASP A 137 -27.33 -2.55 -16.67
C ASP A 137 -26.51 -1.59 -15.79
N THR A 138 -27.17 -0.90 -14.86
CA THR A 138 -26.50 -0.09 -13.83
C THR A 138 -26.18 -0.96 -12.63
N TYR A 139 -24.92 -0.93 -12.22
CA TYR A 139 -24.42 -1.67 -11.06
C TYR A 139 -23.97 -0.72 -9.96
N ALA A 140 -23.95 -1.23 -8.71
CA ALA A 140 -23.66 -0.43 -7.53
C ALA A 140 -22.31 0.30 -7.59
N ASP A 141 -21.27 -0.33 -8.12
CA ASP A 141 -19.92 0.24 -8.26
C ASP A 141 -19.81 1.34 -9.33
N GLN A 142 -20.82 1.48 -10.20
CA GLN A 142 -20.92 2.58 -11.16
C GLN A 142 -21.65 3.79 -10.59
N LEU A 143 -22.36 3.65 -9.46
CA LEU A 143 -23.01 4.76 -8.80
C LEU A 143 -21.99 5.52 -7.96
N GLN A 144 -21.86 6.81 -8.22
CA GLN A 144 -20.93 7.71 -7.55
C GLN A 144 -21.65 8.99 -7.11
N ALA A 145 -21.11 9.66 -6.11
CA ALA A 145 -21.54 11.02 -5.76
C ALA A 145 -20.77 12.02 -6.61
N SER A 146 -21.47 12.92 -7.31
CA SER A 146 -20.84 14.04 -8.02
C SER A 146 -20.54 15.15 -7.02
N TYR A 147 -19.33 15.67 -7.05
CA TYR A 147 -18.86 16.77 -6.22
C TYR A 147 -18.33 17.90 -7.10
N TYR A 148 -18.89 19.09 -7.00
CA TYR A 148 -18.36 20.22 -7.77
C TYR A 148 -17.18 20.85 -7.01
N ASN A 149 -15.99 20.86 -7.62
CA ASN A 149 -14.78 21.39 -7.00
C ASN A 149 -14.53 22.88 -7.29
N GLY A 150 -15.53 23.60 -7.81
CA GLY A 150 -15.38 24.99 -8.26
C GLY A 150 -15.05 25.14 -9.74
N VAL A 151 -14.41 24.14 -10.33
CA VAL A 151 -13.98 24.14 -11.74
C VAL A 151 -14.67 23.05 -12.56
N SER A 152 -14.82 21.87 -11.98
CA SER A 152 -15.35 20.68 -12.64
C SER A 152 -16.02 19.74 -11.64
N TRP A 153 -16.71 18.73 -12.15
CA TRP A 153 -17.23 17.64 -11.34
C TRP A 153 -16.14 16.62 -11.06
N ASP A 154 -15.96 16.29 -9.79
CA ASP A 154 -15.28 15.09 -9.33
C ASP A 154 -16.31 14.04 -8.92
N TYR A 155 -15.88 12.78 -8.90
CA TYR A 155 -16.77 11.64 -8.65
C TYR A 155 -16.24 10.87 -7.44
N LEU A 156 -16.95 11.02 -6.32
CA LEU A 156 -16.59 10.46 -5.04
C LEU A 156 -17.22 9.09 -4.86
N LYS A 157 -16.41 8.15 -4.36
CA LYS A 157 -16.88 6.80 -4.03
C LYS A 157 -17.86 6.83 -2.85
N PRO A 158 -19.08 6.30 -3.02
CA PRO A 158 -20.00 6.16 -1.90
C PRO A 158 -19.45 5.19 -0.86
N THR A 159 -19.70 5.48 0.41
CA THR A 159 -19.42 4.55 1.53
C THR A 159 -20.38 3.37 1.51
N ASN A 160 -21.61 3.58 0.99
CA ASN A 160 -22.60 2.52 0.79
C ASN A 160 -23.48 2.81 -0.44
N VAL A 161 -23.87 1.75 -1.15
CA VAL A 161 -24.88 1.77 -2.22
C VAL A 161 -25.84 0.60 -2.00
N ASP A 162 -27.08 0.93 -1.64
CA ASP A 162 -28.18 -0.02 -1.47
C ASP A 162 -29.08 0.04 -2.70
N MET A 163 -28.92 -0.92 -3.60
CA MET A 163 -29.71 -1.02 -4.82
C MET A 163 -31.15 -1.48 -4.58
N GLU A 164 -31.43 -2.14 -3.44
CA GLU A 164 -32.77 -2.64 -3.11
C GLU A 164 -33.65 -1.51 -2.60
N ASN A 165 -33.12 -0.71 -1.66
CA ASN A 165 -33.82 0.42 -1.07
C ASN A 165 -33.61 1.74 -1.84
N GLY A 166 -32.74 1.74 -2.85
CA GLY A 166 -32.47 2.92 -3.66
C GLY A 166 -31.72 4.02 -2.90
N LEU A 167 -30.70 3.66 -2.13
CA LEU A 167 -29.95 4.60 -1.28
C LEU A 167 -28.47 4.63 -1.64
N MET A 168 -27.89 5.83 -1.65
CA MET A 168 -26.46 6.05 -1.83
C MET A 168 -25.94 6.97 -0.74
N THR A 169 -24.95 6.52 0.02
CA THR A 169 -24.37 7.28 1.15
C THR A 169 -22.93 7.64 0.87
N VAL A 170 -22.56 8.89 1.18
CA VAL A 170 -21.18 9.40 1.07
C VAL A 170 -20.85 10.24 2.30
N ASP A 171 -19.60 10.10 2.77
CA ASP A 171 -19.07 10.84 3.92
C ASP A 171 -18.08 11.88 3.41
N ILE A 172 -18.26 13.15 3.78
CA ILE A 172 -17.37 14.25 3.34
C ILE A 172 -17.09 15.26 4.45
N TYR A 173 -15.95 15.96 4.36
CA TYR A 173 -15.54 16.97 5.34
C TYR A 173 -15.79 18.41 4.87
N HIS A 174 -16.58 18.61 3.83
CA HIS A 174 -16.84 19.96 3.32
C HIS A 174 -18.15 20.07 2.56
N PHE A 175 -18.71 21.27 2.59
CA PHE A 175 -19.90 21.62 1.84
C PHE A 175 -19.56 21.94 0.38
N SER A 176 -20.46 21.58 -0.52
CA SER A 176 -20.43 21.96 -1.93
C SER A 176 -21.78 21.71 -2.60
N LEU A 177 -21.81 21.95 -3.90
CA LEU A 177 -22.79 21.40 -4.82
C LEU A 177 -22.49 19.91 -5.06
N LEU A 178 -23.45 19.07 -4.70
CA LEU A 178 -23.38 17.62 -4.82
C LEU A 178 -24.46 17.10 -5.75
N GLY A 179 -24.26 15.90 -6.26
CA GLY A 179 -25.32 15.14 -6.89
C GLY A 179 -25.01 13.66 -6.93
N LYS A 180 -25.82 12.92 -7.68
CA LYS A 180 -25.66 11.48 -7.86
C LYS A 180 -25.63 11.17 -9.34
N ASN A 181 -24.80 10.23 -9.73
CA ASN A 181 -24.62 9.87 -11.13
C ASN A 181 -24.24 8.40 -11.30
N LYS A 182 -24.57 7.87 -12.48
CA LYS A 182 -23.94 6.68 -13.04
C LYS A 182 -22.70 7.11 -13.80
N VAL A 183 -21.55 6.56 -13.49
CA VAL A 183 -20.36 6.70 -14.33
C VAL A 183 -20.56 5.90 -15.61
N SER A 184 -20.55 6.59 -16.74
CA SER A 184 -20.79 6.04 -18.07
C SER A 184 -19.50 5.47 -18.69
N ASP A 185 -18.35 6.04 -18.33
CA ASP A 185 -17.05 5.66 -18.87
C ASP A 185 -16.20 4.96 -17.80
N GLU A 186 -15.96 3.66 -18.00
CA GLU A 186 -15.04 2.87 -17.17
C GLU A 186 -13.63 3.48 -17.12
N ALA A 187 -13.24 4.30 -18.11
CA ALA A 187 -11.97 5.01 -18.09
C ALA A 187 -11.87 6.03 -16.96
N VAL A 188 -12.99 6.59 -16.46
CA VAL A 188 -12.99 7.48 -15.29
C VAL A 188 -12.57 6.71 -14.04
N LEU A 189 -13.20 5.56 -13.80
CA LEU A 189 -12.85 4.68 -12.67
C LEU A 189 -11.44 4.09 -12.82
N THR A 190 -11.06 3.76 -14.06
CA THR A 190 -9.72 3.26 -14.38
C THR A 190 -8.65 4.32 -14.11
N LYS A 191 -8.88 5.59 -14.48
CA LYS A 191 -7.95 6.70 -14.19
C LYS A 191 -7.80 6.93 -12.69
N GLN A 192 -8.90 6.93 -11.93
CA GLN A 192 -8.85 7.04 -10.47
C GLN A 192 -8.03 5.90 -9.86
N TRP A 193 -8.23 4.67 -10.34
CA TRP A 193 -7.45 3.52 -9.92
C TRP A 193 -5.97 3.64 -10.29
N ILE A 194 -5.64 4.03 -11.53
CA ILE A 194 -4.26 4.25 -12.00
C ILE A 194 -3.54 5.25 -11.09
N HIS A 195 -4.17 6.40 -10.83
CA HIS A 195 -3.59 7.44 -9.97
C HIS A 195 -3.34 6.89 -8.56
N SER A 196 -4.34 6.25 -7.95
CA SER A 196 -4.22 5.65 -6.63
C SER A 196 -3.10 4.60 -6.56
N GLN A 197 -2.98 3.75 -7.59
CA GLN A 197 -1.98 2.70 -7.65
C GLN A 197 -0.57 3.25 -7.91
N ALA A 198 -0.41 4.25 -8.77
CA ALA A 198 0.88 4.91 -9.02
C ALA A 198 1.44 5.58 -7.75
N LEU A 199 0.56 6.22 -6.97
CA LEU A 199 0.92 6.79 -5.67
C LEU A 199 1.34 5.70 -4.70
N ASP A 200 0.55 4.64 -4.60
CA ASP A 200 0.82 3.49 -3.73
C ASP A 200 2.18 2.86 -4.05
N ASP A 201 2.47 2.60 -5.32
CA ASP A 201 3.74 2.02 -5.76
C ASP A 201 4.92 2.95 -5.49
N THR A 202 4.74 4.27 -5.65
CA THR A 202 5.81 5.25 -5.35
C THR A 202 6.07 5.31 -3.85
N MET A 203 5.02 5.20 -3.03
CA MET A 203 5.17 5.18 -1.58
C MET A 203 5.78 3.87 -1.09
N ARG A 204 5.43 2.71 -1.65
CA ARG A 204 6.08 1.42 -1.31
C ARG A 204 7.58 1.45 -1.60
N ASP A 205 7.98 2.05 -2.71
CA ASP A 205 9.40 2.24 -3.01
C ASP A 205 10.10 3.14 -1.97
N ASN A 206 9.42 4.20 -1.51
CA ASN A 206 9.94 5.04 -0.42
C ASN A 206 9.97 4.31 0.93
N ILE A 207 9.08 3.35 1.17
CA ILE A 207 9.05 2.57 2.42
C ILE A 207 10.32 1.71 2.56
N ASN A 208 10.95 1.28 1.46
CA ASN A 208 12.29 0.66 1.48
C ASN A 208 13.35 1.61 2.05
N ASP A 209 13.38 2.85 1.54
CA ASP A 209 14.31 3.87 2.03
C ASP A 209 14.05 4.20 3.51
N VAL A 210 12.79 4.10 3.95
CA VAL A 210 12.36 4.36 5.33
C VAL A 210 12.71 3.22 6.28
N SER A 211 12.57 1.94 5.89
CA SER A 211 13.07 0.84 6.72
C SER A 211 14.57 0.98 6.96
N ASP A 212 15.31 1.44 5.95
CA ASP A 212 16.74 1.68 6.03
C ASP A 212 17.07 2.91 6.89
N GLU A 213 16.26 3.97 6.83
CA GLU A 213 16.36 5.13 7.72
C GLU A 213 16.04 4.77 9.18
N ILE A 214 15.01 3.94 9.40
CA ILE A 214 14.62 3.41 10.71
C ILE A 214 15.75 2.54 11.28
N ALA A 215 16.31 1.64 10.47
CA ALA A 215 17.47 0.85 10.84
C ALA A 215 18.67 1.75 11.17
N ASN A 216 18.95 2.78 10.36
CA ASN A 216 20.02 3.76 10.63
C ASN A 216 19.82 4.50 11.95
N LYS A 217 18.64 5.08 12.20
CA LYS A 217 18.33 5.78 13.45
C LYS A 217 18.43 4.87 14.67
N MET A 218 17.95 3.63 14.57
CA MET A 218 18.09 2.67 15.65
C MET A 218 19.55 2.33 15.94
N VAL A 219 20.36 2.13 14.91
CA VAL A 219 21.82 1.90 15.05
C VAL A 219 22.47 3.12 15.69
N GLU A 220 22.22 4.34 15.19
CA GLU A 220 22.80 5.57 15.73
C GLU A 220 22.41 5.81 17.19
N MET A 221 21.12 5.66 17.54
CA MET A 221 20.66 5.86 18.92
C MET A 221 21.22 4.82 19.88
N THR A 222 21.27 3.55 19.46
CA THR A 222 21.79 2.44 20.27
C THR A 222 23.28 2.64 20.53
N LEU A 223 24.06 2.93 19.48
CA LEU A 223 25.49 3.18 19.61
C LEU A 223 25.79 4.43 20.44
N ALA A 224 25.06 5.53 20.24
CA ALA A 224 25.23 6.75 21.03
C ALA A 224 24.98 6.50 22.53
N LYS A 225 23.99 5.66 22.87
CA LYS A 225 23.68 5.27 24.26
C LYS A 225 24.69 4.31 24.86
N MET A 226 25.30 3.47 24.02
CA MET A 226 26.49 2.69 24.34
C MET A 226 27.77 3.55 24.48
N GLY A 227 27.68 4.87 24.34
CA GLY A 227 28.84 5.78 24.37
C GLY A 227 29.72 5.70 23.12
N ILE A 228 29.25 5.02 22.06
CA ILE A 228 29.94 4.82 20.79
C ILE A 228 29.42 5.85 19.79
N ASN A 229 30.19 6.92 19.58
CA ASN A 229 29.86 7.98 18.62
C ASN A 229 30.66 7.90 17.31
N ASP A 230 31.33 6.77 17.06
CA ASP A 230 32.14 6.57 15.86
C ASP A 230 31.25 6.28 14.64
N LYS A 231 31.20 7.25 13.71
CA LYS A 231 30.41 7.15 12.47
C LYS A 231 30.85 6.01 11.55
N SER A 232 32.11 5.58 11.61
CA SER A 232 32.61 4.43 10.84
C SER A 232 32.00 3.13 11.38
N ILE A 233 31.95 2.98 12.70
CA ILE A 233 31.30 1.82 13.35
C ILE A 233 29.81 1.83 13.03
N SER A 234 29.13 2.98 13.17
CA SER A 234 27.72 3.14 12.80
C SER A 234 27.43 2.75 11.35
N GLY A 235 28.21 3.26 10.40
CA GLY A 235 28.06 2.94 8.98
C GLY A 235 28.33 1.46 8.67
N SER A 236 29.30 0.83 9.33
CA SER A 236 29.59 -0.60 9.14
C SER A 236 28.51 -1.51 9.71
N VAL A 237 27.98 -1.19 10.90
CA VAL A 237 26.87 -1.94 11.53
C VAL A 237 25.61 -1.80 10.69
N LEU A 238 25.29 -0.59 10.21
CA LEU A 238 24.16 -0.37 9.31
C LEU A 238 24.32 -1.17 8.01
N SER A 239 25.47 -1.03 7.34
CA SER A 239 25.73 -1.76 6.09
C SER A 239 25.58 -3.27 6.26
N ASP A 240 26.04 -3.84 7.37
CA ASP A 240 25.91 -5.26 7.67
C ASP A 240 24.48 -5.70 7.98
N ILE A 241 23.63 -4.80 8.48
CA ILE A 241 22.20 -5.04 8.69
C ILE A 241 21.49 -5.03 7.33
N LEU A 242 21.68 -3.96 6.54
CA LEU A 242 20.99 -3.78 5.26
C LEU A 242 21.33 -4.84 4.22
N THR A 243 22.51 -5.46 4.33
CA THR A 243 22.97 -6.52 3.41
C THR A 243 22.74 -7.93 3.95
N ASP A 244 22.17 -8.09 5.15
CA ASP A 244 21.84 -9.41 5.72
C ASP A 244 20.55 -9.96 5.09
N ASP A 245 20.55 -11.23 4.69
CA ASP A 245 19.36 -11.86 4.12
C ASP A 245 18.20 -11.92 5.12
N ALA A 246 18.48 -11.99 6.44
CA ALA A 246 17.44 -11.92 7.47
C ALA A 246 16.74 -10.55 7.51
N TYR A 247 17.41 -9.48 7.07
CA TYR A 247 16.80 -8.15 6.98
C TYR A 247 15.76 -8.10 5.85
N LYS A 248 15.94 -8.86 4.77
CA LYS A 248 14.92 -8.99 3.69
C LYS A 248 13.68 -9.72 4.19
N ASP A 249 13.84 -10.80 4.95
CA ASP A 249 12.71 -11.53 5.54
C ASP A 249 11.93 -10.67 6.55
N MET A 250 12.65 -9.84 7.31
CA MET A 250 12.04 -8.87 8.22
C MET A 250 11.34 -7.74 7.46
N TYR A 251 11.92 -7.28 6.34
CA TYR A 251 11.29 -6.31 5.47
C TYR A 251 9.96 -6.83 4.93
N ASP A 252 9.86 -8.12 4.60
CA ASP A 252 8.58 -8.74 4.21
C ASP A 252 7.56 -8.77 5.38
N GLN A 253 8.01 -8.99 6.62
CA GLN A 253 7.13 -8.86 7.81
C GLN A 253 6.61 -7.42 7.95
N TYR A 254 7.48 -6.44 7.72
CA TYR A 254 7.14 -5.02 7.73
C TYR A 254 6.14 -4.63 6.63
N GLN A 255 6.31 -5.14 5.40
CA GLN A 255 5.36 -4.95 4.29
C GLN A 255 3.97 -5.54 4.60
N ASN A 256 3.91 -6.61 5.40
CA ASN A 256 2.68 -7.27 5.79
C ASN A 256 2.03 -6.67 7.05
N GLY A 257 2.57 -5.57 7.59
CA GLY A 257 2.04 -4.88 8.77
C GLY A 257 2.46 -5.48 10.11
N ASP A 258 3.36 -6.48 10.14
CA ASP A 258 3.92 -7.06 11.36
C ASP A 258 5.14 -6.25 11.85
N VAL A 259 4.83 -5.05 12.36
CA VAL A 259 5.82 -4.08 12.86
C VAL A 259 6.49 -4.58 14.15
N SER A 260 5.78 -5.38 14.96
CA SER A 260 6.32 -5.99 16.18
C SER A 260 7.40 -7.02 15.84
N GLY A 261 7.09 -7.93 14.90
CA GLY A 261 8.04 -8.91 14.37
C GLY A 261 9.26 -8.25 13.74
N PHE A 262 9.07 -7.22 12.90
CA PHE A 262 10.17 -6.44 12.32
C PHE A 262 11.09 -5.85 13.40
N ASN A 263 10.53 -5.16 14.40
CA ASN A 263 11.31 -4.48 15.44
C ASN A 263 12.08 -5.45 16.33
N GLN A 264 11.46 -6.56 16.73
CA GLN A 264 12.11 -7.57 17.57
C GLN A 264 13.27 -8.24 16.81
N ASN A 265 13.04 -8.61 15.55
CA ASN A 265 14.06 -9.23 14.71
C ASN A 265 15.19 -8.24 14.36
N LEU A 266 14.87 -6.95 14.19
CA LEU A 266 15.87 -5.90 13.95
C LEU A 266 16.72 -5.64 15.18
N ALA A 267 16.15 -5.61 16.37
CA ALA A 267 16.90 -5.50 17.62
C ALA A 267 17.87 -6.68 17.82
N ILE A 268 17.41 -7.90 17.51
CA ILE A 268 18.26 -9.11 17.58
C ILE A 268 19.37 -9.07 16.53
N LEU A 269 19.05 -8.70 15.29
CA LEU A 269 20.02 -8.59 14.21
C LEU A 269 21.06 -7.50 14.52
N MET A 270 20.61 -6.35 15.02
CA MET A 270 21.46 -5.25 15.46
C MET A 270 22.38 -5.66 16.60
N GLY A 271 21.86 -6.33 17.63
CA GLY A 271 22.68 -6.86 18.72
C GLY A 271 23.79 -7.79 18.23
N LYS A 272 23.50 -8.64 17.23
CA LYS A 272 24.49 -9.50 16.57
C LYS A 272 25.55 -8.69 15.81
N LYS A 273 25.15 -7.70 15.00
CA LYS A 273 26.10 -6.91 14.20
C LYS A 273 26.97 -6.01 15.07
N ILE A 274 26.40 -5.36 16.09
CA ILE A 274 27.15 -4.57 17.07
C ILE A 274 28.19 -5.44 17.78
N ALA A 275 27.81 -6.60 18.29
CA ALA A 275 28.73 -7.53 18.96
C ALA A 275 29.89 -8.00 18.05
N SER A 276 29.65 -8.06 16.74
CA SER A 276 30.67 -8.46 15.76
C SER A 276 31.62 -7.33 15.32
N ARG A 277 31.23 -6.06 15.49
CA ARG A 277 31.95 -4.89 14.96
C ARG A 277 32.59 -4.01 16.02
N VAL A 278 32.05 -4.01 17.25
CA VAL A 278 32.60 -3.21 18.34
C VAL A 278 33.79 -3.95 18.97
N PRO A 279 34.98 -3.32 19.05
CA PRO A 279 36.13 -3.93 19.70
C PRO A 279 35.83 -4.31 21.15
N GLU A 280 36.33 -5.47 21.60
CA GLU A 280 36.06 -6.05 22.94
C GLU A 280 36.34 -5.07 24.10
N SER A 281 37.39 -4.25 23.97
CA SER A 281 37.77 -3.23 24.97
C SER A 281 36.75 -2.09 25.08
N VAL A 282 36.05 -1.76 23.99
CA VAL A 282 35.00 -0.74 23.93
C VAL A 282 33.65 -1.34 24.30
N PHE A 283 33.44 -2.60 23.93
CA PHE A 283 32.21 -3.35 24.15
C PHE A 283 31.88 -3.48 25.65
N LYS A 284 32.87 -3.80 26.48
CA LYS A 284 32.67 -3.92 27.94
C LYS A 284 32.22 -2.61 28.59
N SER A 285 32.87 -1.49 28.26
CA SER A 285 32.48 -0.15 28.73
C SER A 285 31.15 0.34 28.14
N ALA A 286 30.83 -0.10 26.92
CA ALA A 286 29.60 0.25 26.23
C ALA A 286 28.38 -0.43 26.83
N LEU A 287 28.53 -1.66 27.33
CA LEU A 287 27.48 -2.40 28.03
C LEU A 287 27.15 -1.78 29.39
N GLU A 288 28.12 -1.18 30.08
CA GLU A 288 27.89 -0.42 31.33
C GLU A 288 27.02 0.83 31.08
N GLY A 289 27.04 1.40 29.86
CA GLY A 289 26.17 2.52 29.47
C GLY A 289 24.73 2.10 29.13
N LEU A 290 24.47 0.80 28.91
CA LEU A 290 23.14 0.24 28.64
C LEU A 290 22.41 -0.19 29.92
N ALA A 291 23.15 -0.54 30.98
CA ALA A 291 22.56 -0.85 32.28
C ALA A 291 21.98 0.41 32.92
N GLY A 292 20.70 0.40 33.26
CA GLY A 292 20.17 1.40 34.20
C GLY A 292 20.66 1.10 35.62
N ASP A 293 20.11 1.83 36.60
CA ASP A 293 20.40 1.57 38.03
C ASP A 293 19.75 0.28 38.58
N ALA A 294 19.09 -0.52 37.73
CA ALA A 294 18.38 -1.73 38.14
C ALA A 294 19.32 -2.95 38.21
N ALA A 295 19.24 -3.70 39.32
CA ALA A 295 20.15 -4.82 39.61
C ALA A 295 20.09 -5.97 38.57
N GLU A 296 18.94 -6.16 37.92
CA GLU A 296 18.73 -7.20 36.89
C GLU A 296 19.48 -6.87 35.58
N ASP A 297 19.64 -5.59 35.24
CA ASP A 297 20.37 -5.14 34.05
C ASP A 297 21.87 -5.41 34.19
N VAL A 298 22.39 -5.17 35.40
CA VAL A 298 23.79 -5.39 35.75
C VAL A 298 24.13 -6.88 35.65
N GLU A 299 23.20 -7.77 36.00
CA GLU A 299 23.38 -9.22 35.86
C GLU A 299 23.38 -9.67 34.39
N ALA A 300 22.43 -9.17 33.58
CA ALA A 300 22.36 -9.48 32.15
C ALA A 300 23.58 -8.98 31.39
N VAL A 301 24.01 -7.73 31.66
CA VAL A 301 25.23 -7.13 31.10
C VAL A 301 26.48 -7.91 31.52
N SER A 302 26.56 -8.35 32.77
CA SER A 302 27.69 -9.15 33.27
C SER A 302 27.75 -10.53 32.59
N LYS A 303 26.60 -11.18 32.35
CA LYS A 303 26.52 -12.45 31.60
C LYS A 303 26.94 -12.27 30.14
N ALA A 304 26.47 -11.22 29.48
CA ALA A 304 26.85 -10.92 28.10
C ALA A 304 28.37 -10.63 27.98
N ALA A 305 28.94 -9.88 28.91
CA ALA A 305 30.38 -9.63 28.97
C ALA A 305 31.18 -10.92 29.23
N GLY A 306 30.67 -11.84 30.06
CA GLY A 306 31.25 -13.16 30.28
C GLY A 306 31.28 -14.01 29.00
N TYR A 307 30.16 -14.11 28.29
CA TYR A 307 30.10 -14.81 27.01
C TYR A 307 31.01 -14.18 25.95
N ALA A 308 31.12 -12.85 25.91
CA ALA A 308 32.03 -12.17 24.99
C ALA A 308 33.51 -12.47 25.29
N ALA A 309 33.90 -12.47 26.57
CA ALA A 309 35.26 -12.81 27.01
C ALA A 309 35.63 -14.28 26.73
N GLU A 310 34.64 -15.17 26.64
CA GLU A 310 34.79 -16.57 26.26
C GLU A 310 34.73 -16.81 24.74
N GLY A 311 34.65 -15.74 23.93
CA GLY A 311 34.53 -15.82 22.47
C GLY A 311 33.15 -16.30 21.98
N GLN A 312 32.16 -16.40 22.86
CA GLN A 312 30.80 -16.84 22.57
C GLN A 312 29.92 -15.65 22.17
N TYR A 313 30.33 -14.96 21.10
CA TYR A 313 29.70 -13.71 20.66
C TYR A 313 28.21 -13.85 20.29
N ARG A 314 27.74 -15.05 19.92
CA ARG A 314 26.33 -15.30 19.61
C ARG A 314 25.43 -15.25 20.85
N GLU A 315 25.89 -15.80 21.97
CA GLU A 315 25.15 -15.78 23.24
C GLU A 315 25.25 -14.41 23.91
N ALA A 316 26.40 -13.75 23.81
CA ALA A 316 26.54 -12.34 24.20
C ALA A 316 25.59 -11.43 23.42
N ALA A 317 25.54 -11.59 22.08
CA ALA A 317 24.65 -10.83 21.21
C ALA A 317 23.17 -11.07 21.48
N LYS A 318 22.78 -12.29 21.89
CA LYS A 318 21.39 -12.61 22.22
C LYS A 318 20.92 -11.85 23.47
N ILE A 319 21.72 -11.89 24.53
CA ILE A 319 21.41 -11.18 25.79
C ILE A 319 21.40 -9.66 25.57
N ILE A 320 22.28 -9.15 24.71
CA ILE A 320 22.33 -7.73 24.35
C ILE A 320 21.13 -7.33 23.49
N GLY A 321 20.77 -8.16 22.50
CA GLY A 321 19.56 -7.98 21.70
C GLY A 321 18.29 -7.96 22.56
N GLU A 322 18.22 -8.82 23.57
CA GLU A 322 17.11 -8.86 24.56
C GLU A 322 17.08 -7.59 25.44
N GLN A 323 18.24 -7.07 25.89
CA GLN A 323 18.30 -5.83 26.67
C GLN A 323 18.00 -4.56 25.83
N ILE A 324 18.44 -4.54 24.57
CA ILE A 324 18.05 -3.52 23.59
C ILE A 324 16.54 -3.60 23.34
N ALA A 325 15.99 -4.81 23.23
CA ALA A 325 14.57 -5.01 23.04
C ALA A 325 13.74 -4.51 24.24
N ASP A 326 14.06 -4.91 25.46
CA ASP A 326 13.22 -4.59 26.63
C ASP A 326 13.25 -3.10 27.03
N LYS A 327 14.39 -2.41 26.86
CA LYS A 327 14.54 -1.02 27.36
C LYS A 327 14.58 0.03 26.26
N PHE A 328 15.20 -0.30 25.12
CA PHE A 328 15.38 0.64 24.03
C PHE A 328 14.21 0.59 23.06
N LEU A 329 13.60 -0.57 22.78
CA LEU A 329 12.38 -0.61 21.95
C LEU A 329 11.21 0.11 22.63
N ILE A 330 11.09 0.22 23.96
CA ILE A 330 9.96 0.97 24.54
C ILE A 330 9.95 2.45 24.10
N THR A 331 11.11 3.11 24.14
CA THR A 331 11.24 4.53 23.71
C THR A 331 11.37 4.66 22.20
N THR A 332 12.02 3.68 21.57
CA THR A 332 12.34 3.67 20.14
C THR A 332 11.14 3.19 19.32
N ALA A 333 10.40 2.16 19.73
CA ALA A 333 9.10 1.78 19.18
C ALA A 333 8.06 2.89 19.37
N GLY A 334 8.17 3.74 20.40
CA GLY A 334 7.36 4.96 20.48
C GLY A 334 7.63 5.94 19.33
N LYS A 335 8.90 6.14 18.96
CA LYS A 335 9.32 7.01 17.83
C LYS A 335 9.15 6.34 16.47
N ILE A 336 9.37 5.03 16.38
CA ILE A 336 9.20 4.22 15.18
C ILE A 336 7.72 4.00 14.91
N ALA A 337 6.87 3.79 15.91
CA ALA A 337 5.43 3.73 15.69
C ALA A 337 4.90 5.06 15.12
N VAL A 338 5.44 6.20 15.56
CA VAL A 338 5.17 7.51 14.93
C VAL A 338 5.71 7.54 13.49
N GLU A 339 6.96 7.12 13.25
CA GLU A 339 7.55 7.05 11.89
C GLU A 339 6.93 5.97 10.99
N VAL A 340 6.19 4.99 11.52
CA VAL A 340 5.52 3.93 10.76
C VAL A 340 4.09 4.36 10.44
N VAL A 341 3.41 4.97 11.42
CA VAL A 341 2.19 5.76 11.18
C VAL A 341 2.47 6.83 10.11
N ASP A 342 3.64 7.47 10.15
CA ASP A 342 4.04 8.47 9.16
C ASP A 342 3.92 7.96 7.70
N TYR A 343 4.13 6.68 7.40
CA TYR A 343 4.10 6.14 6.01
C TYR A 343 2.99 5.10 5.73
N GLN A 344 2.39 4.49 6.75
CA GLN A 344 1.35 3.46 6.60
C GLN A 344 -0.10 3.98 6.70
N ILE A 345 -0.34 5.29 6.88
CA ILE A 345 -1.72 5.76 6.83
C ILE A 345 -2.19 5.68 5.37
N GLN A 346 -3.09 4.74 5.08
CA GLN A 346 -3.78 4.60 3.80
C GLN A 346 -4.57 5.86 3.40
N SER A 347 -4.64 6.87 4.27
CA SER A 347 -5.32 8.14 4.06
C SER A 347 -4.84 8.91 2.85
N TRP A 348 -3.62 8.68 2.35
CA TRP A 348 -3.16 9.27 1.09
C TRP A 348 -3.99 8.81 -0.11
N LYS A 349 -4.63 7.64 -0.02
CA LYS A 349 -5.62 7.17 -0.99
C LYS A 349 -6.98 7.82 -0.82
N SER A 350 -7.19 8.63 0.23
CA SER A 350 -8.41 9.40 0.38
C SER A 350 -8.38 10.61 -0.54
N ASP A 351 -9.49 10.84 -1.22
CA ASP A 351 -9.67 11.98 -2.11
C ASP A 351 -9.43 13.32 -1.37
N GLU A 352 -9.70 13.37 -0.06
CA GLU A 352 -9.47 14.53 0.81
C GLU A 352 -7.99 14.88 1.00
N VAL A 353 -7.12 13.88 1.21
CA VAL A 353 -5.68 14.11 1.33
C VAL A 353 -5.08 14.44 -0.03
N GLU A 354 -5.57 13.82 -1.11
CA GLU A 354 -5.17 14.19 -2.47
C GLU A 354 -5.56 15.64 -2.80
N ALA A 355 -6.78 16.05 -2.46
CA ALA A 355 -7.21 17.44 -2.62
C ALA A 355 -6.30 18.40 -1.82
N ALA A 356 -5.95 18.06 -0.57
CA ALA A 356 -5.00 18.83 0.21
C ALA A 356 -3.62 18.96 -0.47
N TYR A 357 -3.11 17.85 -1.04
CA TYR A 357 -1.85 17.88 -1.79
C TYR A 357 -1.94 18.73 -3.06
N GLN A 358 -3.03 18.62 -3.83
CA GLN A 358 -3.23 19.44 -5.03
C GLN A 358 -3.32 20.93 -4.68
N ALA A 359 -4.02 21.28 -3.60
CA ALA A 359 -4.07 22.64 -3.08
C ALA A 359 -2.68 23.13 -2.64
N TYR A 360 -1.88 22.28 -1.97
CA TYR A 360 -0.49 22.59 -1.66
C TYR A 360 0.35 22.81 -2.92
N LYS A 361 0.26 21.92 -3.92
CA LYS A 361 1.07 21.98 -5.15
C LYS A 361 0.74 23.20 -6.01
N LYS A 362 -0.54 23.50 -6.20
CA LYS A 362 -1.02 24.48 -7.19
C LYS A 362 -1.51 25.79 -6.57
N GLY A 363 -1.68 25.85 -5.26
CA GLY A 363 -2.50 26.88 -4.61
C GLY A 363 -3.99 26.64 -4.84
N SER A 364 -4.83 27.42 -4.16
CA SER A 364 -6.29 27.36 -4.29
C SER A 364 -6.96 28.67 -3.89
N ASP A 365 -8.08 29.01 -4.53
CA ASP A 365 -8.91 30.19 -4.27
C ASP A 365 -10.30 29.82 -3.71
N SER A 366 -10.32 29.25 -2.51
CA SER A 366 -11.50 28.90 -1.67
C SER A 366 -12.51 27.88 -2.21
N TYR A 367 -12.70 27.76 -3.52
CA TYR A 367 -13.71 26.87 -4.09
C TYR A 367 -13.25 25.41 -4.23
N PHE A 368 -11.95 25.18 -4.42
CA PHE A 368 -11.42 23.83 -4.54
C PHE A 368 -11.37 23.14 -3.18
N TYR A 369 -12.37 22.29 -2.92
CA TYR A 369 -12.51 21.53 -1.66
C TYR A 369 -12.50 22.40 -0.39
N GLY A 370 -12.82 23.69 -0.52
CA GLY A 370 -12.76 24.65 0.59
C GLY A 370 -11.36 25.15 0.96
N TYR A 371 -10.32 24.83 0.17
CA TYR A 371 -8.96 25.30 0.41
C TYR A 371 -8.73 26.71 -0.15
N ASN A 372 -7.98 27.53 0.58
CA ASN A 372 -7.55 28.85 0.16
C ASN A 372 -6.11 29.09 0.63
N ASN A 373 -5.14 28.93 -0.26
CA ASN A 373 -3.73 28.98 0.08
C ASN A 373 -2.86 29.31 -1.13
N ASP A 374 -1.68 29.87 -0.86
CA ASP A 374 -0.65 30.03 -1.86
C ASP A 374 0.03 28.67 -2.17
N PRO A 375 0.54 28.47 -3.40
CA PRO A 375 1.32 27.27 -3.73
C PRO A 375 2.52 27.09 -2.79
N GLY A 376 2.68 25.90 -2.25
CA GLY A 376 3.75 25.52 -1.33
C GLY A 376 3.51 25.87 0.14
N ASP A 377 2.37 26.49 0.49
CA ASP A 377 2.04 26.82 1.88
C ASP A 377 1.41 25.63 2.63
N PHE A 378 2.27 24.77 3.18
CA PHE A 378 1.84 23.59 3.93
C PHE A 378 1.06 23.94 5.20
N ASP A 379 1.45 25.00 5.92
CA ASP A 379 0.87 25.31 7.22
C ASP A 379 -0.59 25.75 7.10
N THR A 380 -0.90 26.54 6.07
CA THR A 380 -2.27 26.93 5.74
C THR A 380 -3.10 25.72 5.33
N VAL A 381 -2.57 24.86 4.43
CA VAL A 381 -3.28 23.64 3.99
C VAL A 381 -3.55 22.70 5.17
N TRP A 382 -2.54 22.44 6.00
CA TRP A 382 -2.65 21.60 7.19
C TRP A 382 -3.69 22.12 8.17
N THR A 383 -3.80 23.44 8.30
CA THR A 383 -4.83 24.07 9.14
C THR A 383 -6.22 23.89 8.55
N GLN A 384 -6.36 24.06 7.23
CA GLN A 384 -7.63 23.94 6.52
C GLN A 384 -8.13 22.50 6.38
N MET A 385 -7.26 21.49 6.48
CA MET A 385 -7.67 20.06 6.48
C MET A 385 -8.70 19.73 7.58
N ARG A 386 -8.74 20.47 8.70
CA ARG A 386 -9.73 20.36 9.79
C ARG A 386 -10.01 18.92 10.24
N GLY A 387 -11.21 18.39 10.02
CA GLY A 387 -11.61 17.06 10.46
C GLY A 387 -10.78 15.95 9.84
N VAL A 388 -10.30 16.12 8.61
CA VAL A 388 -9.37 15.19 7.97
C VAL A 388 -8.10 15.09 8.79
N ARG A 389 -7.48 16.24 9.12
CA ARG A 389 -6.28 16.28 9.98
C ARG A 389 -6.53 15.62 11.33
N ARG A 390 -7.67 15.92 11.97
CA ARG A 390 -8.02 15.33 13.27
C ARG A 390 -8.12 13.81 13.16
N GLN A 391 -8.78 13.30 12.13
CA GLN A 391 -8.95 11.88 11.90
C GLN A 391 -7.60 11.17 11.68
N LEU A 392 -6.70 11.78 10.90
CA LEU A 392 -5.32 11.29 10.72
C LEU A 392 -4.59 11.12 12.06
N MET A 393 -4.71 12.10 12.95
CA MET A 393 -4.11 12.06 14.29
C MET A 393 -4.75 11.00 15.18
N ILE A 394 -6.06 10.81 15.10
CA ILE A 394 -6.77 9.77 15.88
C ILE A 394 -6.35 8.38 15.42
N GLU A 395 -6.32 8.12 14.11
CA GLU A 395 -5.90 6.85 13.53
C GLU A 395 -4.44 6.52 13.87
N ALA A 396 -3.58 7.53 13.81
CA ALA A 396 -2.19 7.45 14.25
C ALA A 396 -2.06 6.98 15.71
N ILE A 397 -2.74 7.65 16.63
CA ILE A 397 -2.73 7.31 18.06
C ILE A 397 -3.33 5.92 18.28
N ALA A 398 -4.42 5.58 17.59
CA ALA A 398 -5.08 4.28 17.71
C ALA A 398 -4.15 3.14 17.28
N LYS A 399 -3.49 3.27 16.12
CA LYS A 399 -2.50 2.30 15.62
C LYS A 399 -1.34 2.12 16.59
N GLN A 400 -0.85 3.22 17.17
CA GLN A 400 0.24 3.14 18.15
C GLN A 400 -0.20 2.47 19.46
N ASN A 401 -1.41 2.74 19.92
CA ASN A 401 -1.97 2.07 21.10
C ASN A 401 -2.25 0.59 20.87
N GLU A 402 -2.66 0.21 19.66
CA GLU A 402 -2.77 -1.20 19.24
C GLU A 402 -1.42 -1.90 19.27
N ALA A 403 -0.40 -1.32 18.64
CA ALA A 403 0.96 -1.88 18.68
C ALA A 403 1.49 -2.01 20.12
N ARG A 404 1.23 -1.02 20.99
CA ARG A 404 1.58 -1.08 22.41
C ARG A 404 0.85 -2.19 23.15
N ARG A 405 -0.46 -2.34 22.92
CA ARG A 405 -1.27 -3.41 23.53
C ARG A 405 -0.74 -4.78 23.15
N ASP A 406 -0.41 -4.99 21.87
CA ASP A 406 0.11 -6.26 21.36
C ASP A 406 1.51 -6.57 21.92
N ALA A 407 2.28 -5.53 22.26
CA ALA A 407 3.55 -5.63 22.97
C ALA A 407 3.41 -5.69 24.52
N GLY A 408 2.19 -5.75 25.07
CA GLY A 408 1.96 -5.79 26.51
C GLY A 408 2.28 -4.47 27.25
N MET A 409 2.33 -3.36 26.53
CA MET A 409 2.67 -2.03 27.04
C MET A 409 1.41 -1.21 27.42
N PRO A 410 1.54 -0.25 28.35
CA PRO A 410 0.46 0.71 28.63
C PRO A 410 0.16 1.60 27.42
N GLN A 411 -1.08 2.08 27.34
CA GLN A 411 -1.50 3.06 26.33
C GLN A 411 -0.73 4.40 26.46
N LEU A 412 -0.71 5.17 25.38
CA LEU A 412 -0.15 6.51 25.32
C LEU A 412 -0.75 7.43 26.39
N ASP A 413 0.13 8.16 27.10
CA ASP A 413 -0.30 9.33 27.88
C ASP A 413 -0.48 10.57 26.99
N GLU A 414 -1.02 11.67 27.54
CA GLU A 414 -1.30 12.88 26.75
C GLU A 414 -0.04 13.51 26.12
N ARG A 415 1.08 13.50 26.84
CA ARG A 415 2.32 14.06 26.32
C ARG A 415 2.85 13.21 25.17
N GLU A 416 2.72 11.90 25.27
CA GLU A 416 3.08 10.99 24.19
C GLU A 416 2.12 11.15 23.00
N MET A 417 0.81 11.30 23.23
CA MET A 417 -0.17 11.60 22.17
C MET A 417 0.15 12.90 21.43
N ASP A 418 0.58 13.95 22.14
CA ASP A 418 1.04 15.19 21.51
C ASP A 418 2.26 14.97 20.61
N MET A 419 3.21 14.14 21.05
CA MET A 419 4.36 13.77 20.22
C MET A 419 3.94 13.02 18.94
N VAL A 420 2.89 12.19 19.01
CA VAL A 420 2.29 11.54 17.83
C VAL A 420 1.69 12.57 16.90
N ARG A 421 0.84 13.47 17.41
CA ARG A 421 0.18 14.53 16.61
C ARG A 421 1.20 15.39 15.87
N ASP A 422 2.27 15.78 16.55
CA ASP A 422 3.39 16.53 15.99
C ASP A 422 4.17 15.73 14.94
N GLY A 423 4.35 14.42 15.17
CA GLY A 423 4.95 13.49 14.21
C GLY A 423 4.18 13.43 12.91
N VAL A 424 2.86 13.19 13.00
CA VAL A 424 1.95 13.13 11.85
C VAL A 424 2.05 14.41 11.01
N ARG A 425 2.01 15.60 11.63
CA ARG A 425 2.16 16.87 10.89
C ARG A 425 3.47 16.91 10.11
N ARG A 426 4.61 16.66 10.77
CA ARG A 426 5.93 16.70 10.14
C ARG A 426 6.05 15.69 9.01
N SER A 427 5.40 14.54 9.15
CA SER A 427 5.40 13.53 8.10
C SER A 427 4.64 13.96 6.87
N PHE A 428 3.42 14.45 7.03
CA PHE A 428 2.65 14.97 5.91
C PHE A 428 3.39 16.10 5.19
N GLU A 429 4.07 16.97 5.95
CA GLU A 429 4.92 18.02 5.37
C GLU A 429 6.07 17.43 4.53
N ARG A 430 6.81 16.45 5.07
CA ARG A 430 7.88 15.77 4.34
C ARG A 430 7.35 15.05 3.11
N GLN A 431 6.20 14.40 3.20
CA GLN A 431 5.58 13.66 2.10
C GLN A 431 5.09 14.59 1.00
N PHE A 432 4.43 15.71 1.32
CA PHE A 432 4.04 16.70 0.32
C PHE A 432 5.27 17.25 -0.42
N LYS A 433 6.35 17.57 0.30
CA LYS A 433 7.61 18.04 -0.30
C LYS A 433 8.27 16.96 -1.16
N SER A 434 8.41 15.75 -0.64
CA SER A 434 9.03 14.62 -1.35
C SER A 434 8.22 14.23 -2.59
N ARG A 435 6.89 14.23 -2.49
CA ARG A 435 6.02 13.96 -3.63
C ARG A 435 6.15 15.04 -4.70
N LEU A 436 6.22 16.32 -4.31
CA LEU A 436 6.45 17.40 -5.26
C LEU A 436 7.76 17.22 -6.04
N GLU A 437 8.81 16.74 -5.39
CA GLU A 437 10.09 16.41 -6.04
C GLU A 437 10.03 15.16 -6.92
N LYS A 438 9.13 14.21 -6.58
CA LYS A 438 8.95 12.92 -7.24
C LYS A 438 7.74 12.87 -8.18
N ASP A 439 7.06 13.99 -8.44
CA ASP A 439 5.88 14.03 -9.31
C ASP A 439 6.17 13.45 -10.69
N ILE A 440 7.38 13.66 -11.22
CA ILE A 440 7.82 13.06 -12.50
C ILE A 440 7.80 11.52 -12.44
N ILE A 441 8.15 10.92 -11.30
CA ILE A 441 8.13 9.47 -11.11
C ILE A 441 6.69 8.98 -11.03
N VAL A 442 5.84 9.67 -10.26
CA VAL A 442 4.40 9.35 -10.17
C VAL A 442 3.75 9.41 -11.56
N GLU A 443 3.97 10.50 -12.30
CA GLU A 443 3.48 10.69 -13.67
C GLU A 443 4.00 9.60 -14.62
N GLN A 444 5.24 9.13 -14.44
CA GLN A 444 5.76 8.02 -15.24
C GLN A 444 5.09 6.69 -14.89
N LYS A 445 4.88 6.39 -13.60
CA LYS A 445 4.14 5.20 -13.15
C LYS A 445 2.69 5.23 -13.65
N GLU A 446 2.04 6.38 -13.63
CA GLU A 446 0.71 6.56 -14.20
C GLU A 446 0.68 6.25 -15.70
N LYS A 447 1.68 6.70 -16.46
CA LYS A 447 1.77 6.39 -17.90
C LYS A 447 1.97 4.89 -18.15
N ASP A 448 2.80 4.23 -17.36
CA ASP A 448 3.06 2.80 -17.48
C ASP A 448 1.80 1.98 -17.14
N LEU A 449 1.10 2.35 -16.06
CA LEU A 449 -0.18 1.75 -15.68
C LEU A 449 -1.27 2.06 -16.70
N GLN A 450 -1.31 3.27 -17.28
CA GLN A 450 -2.27 3.63 -18.33
C GLN A 450 -2.05 2.79 -19.58
N MET A 451 -0.80 2.58 -20.00
CA MET A 451 -0.48 1.70 -21.11
C MET A 451 -0.96 0.26 -20.84
N LEU A 452 -0.75 -0.24 -19.62
CA LEU A 452 -1.21 -1.55 -19.20
C LEU A 452 -2.75 -1.66 -19.21
N MET A 453 -3.44 -0.69 -18.61
CA MET A 453 -4.91 -0.68 -18.53
C MET A 453 -5.55 -0.54 -19.91
N ASN A 454 -5.00 0.31 -20.78
CA ASN A 454 -5.43 0.39 -22.18
C ASN A 454 -5.32 -0.99 -22.85
N LYS A 455 -4.24 -1.72 -22.57
CA LYS A 455 -4.06 -3.05 -23.16
C LYS A 455 -5.07 -4.06 -22.65
N PHE A 456 -5.41 -4.01 -21.36
CA PHE A 456 -6.45 -4.84 -20.78
C PHE A 456 -7.84 -4.50 -21.29
N GLN A 457 -8.12 -3.21 -21.52
CA GLN A 457 -9.35 -2.74 -22.14
C GLN A 457 -9.46 -3.25 -23.59
N GLU A 458 -8.42 -3.10 -24.42
CA GLU A 458 -8.38 -3.65 -25.78
C GLU A 458 -8.61 -5.18 -25.81
N ALA A 459 -8.18 -5.87 -24.77
CA ALA A 459 -8.31 -7.31 -24.65
C ALA A 459 -9.64 -7.75 -24.00
N ASN A 460 -10.53 -6.79 -23.66
CA ASN A 460 -11.81 -6.96 -22.96
C ASN A 460 -11.69 -7.58 -21.56
N PHE A 461 -10.56 -7.45 -20.87
CA PHE A 461 -10.39 -8.01 -19.52
C PHE A 461 -11.04 -7.18 -18.43
N LEU A 462 -11.26 -5.89 -18.70
CA LEU A 462 -11.97 -4.98 -17.80
C LEU A 462 -13.49 -5.14 -17.91
N ASP A 463 -13.99 -5.80 -18.97
CA ASP A 463 -15.40 -6.06 -19.17
C ASP A 463 -15.88 -7.29 -18.38
N ARG A 464 -17.07 -7.17 -17.76
CA ARG A 464 -17.70 -8.20 -16.92
C ARG A 464 -18.02 -9.51 -17.65
N ASN A 465 -18.36 -9.41 -18.93
CA ASN A 465 -18.96 -10.49 -19.72
C ASN A 465 -18.02 -11.05 -20.78
N PHE A 466 -17.03 -10.26 -21.22
CA PHE A 466 -16.15 -10.64 -22.33
C PHE A 466 -14.74 -11.05 -21.90
N GLY A 467 -14.36 -10.86 -20.64
CA GLY A 467 -13.06 -11.30 -20.11
C GLY A 467 -12.94 -12.83 -19.99
N PRO A 468 -11.71 -13.36 -19.80
CA PRO A 468 -11.49 -14.78 -19.45
C PRO A 468 -12.37 -15.26 -18.29
N LYS A 469 -12.82 -16.53 -18.33
CA LYS A 469 -13.75 -17.09 -17.32
C LYS A 469 -13.25 -16.89 -15.89
N GLY A 470 -11.95 -17.04 -15.65
CA GLY A 470 -11.33 -16.82 -14.35
C GLY A 470 -11.44 -15.38 -13.83
N LEU A 471 -11.65 -14.40 -14.69
CA LEU A 471 -11.88 -12.99 -14.33
C LEU A 471 -13.38 -12.64 -14.20
N GLN A 472 -14.26 -13.32 -14.92
CA GLN A 472 -15.73 -13.07 -14.88
C GLN A 472 -16.34 -13.26 -13.48
N LYS A 473 -15.68 -14.03 -12.60
CA LYS A 473 -16.10 -14.17 -11.19
C LYS A 473 -15.99 -12.87 -10.39
N HIS A 474 -15.19 -11.91 -10.85
CA HIS A 474 -15.00 -10.61 -10.23
C HIS A 474 -15.88 -9.58 -10.93
N GLN A 475 -17.05 -9.31 -10.34
CA GLN A 475 -18.05 -8.41 -10.92
C GLN A 475 -17.66 -6.93 -10.83
N ASP A 476 -16.97 -6.55 -9.76
CA ASP A 476 -16.47 -5.19 -9.53
C ASP A 476 -15.25 -4.87 -10.42
N LEU A 477 -15.27 -3.71 -11.08
CA LEU A 477 -14.20 -3.29 -12.00
C LEU A 477 -12.86 -3.09 -11.29
N LYS A 478 -12.86 -2.50 -10.10
CA LYS A 478 -11.64 -2.25 -9.31
C LYS A 478 -11.00 -3.57 -8.90
N VAL A 479 -11.80 -4.53 -8.45
CA VAL A 479 -11.29 -5.88 -8.12
C VAL A 479 -10.67 -6.55 -9.34
N ARG A 480 -11.26 -6.40 -10.54
CA ARG A 480 -10.63 -6.91 -11.77
C ARG A 480 -9.28 -6.24 -12.06
N MET A 481 -9.21 -4.91 -11.96
CA MET A 481 -7.95 -4.17 -12.16
C MET A 481 -6.88 -4.61 -11.14
N ASP A 482 -7.25 -4.76 -9.87
CA ASP A 482 -6.36 -5.24 -8.82
C ASP A 482 -5.83 -6.65 -9.17
N VAL A 483 -6.69 -7.60 -9.52
CA VAL A 483 -6.29 -8.97 -9.89
C VAL A 483 -5.34 -8.97 -11.10
N LEU A 484 -5.65 -8.18 -12.13
CA LEU A 484 -4.82 -8.06 -13.33
C LEU A 484 -3.47 -7.42 -13.04
N TYR A 485 -3.43 -6.42 -12.15
CA TYR A 485 -2.21 -5.76 -11.73
C TYR A 485 -1.32 -6.69 -10.91
N HIS A 486 -1.89 -7.43 -9.95
CA HIS A 486 -1.15 -8.44 -9.19
C HIS A 486 -0.61 -9.55 -10.10
N PHE A 487 -1.36 -9.96 -11.12
CA PHE A 487 -0.85 -10.89 -12.13
C PHE A 487 0.34 -10.30 -12.91
N THR A 488 0.28 -9.01 -13.25
CA THR A 488 1.39 -8.30 -13.91
C THR A 488 2.63 -8.29 -13.03
N GLN A 489 2.49 -7.95 -11.74
CA GLN A 489 3.59 -7.97 -10.78
C GLN A 489 4.17 -9.38 -10.60
N ARG A 490 3.32 -10.41 -10.55
CA ARG A 490 3.76 -11.81 -10.55
C ARG A 490 4.61 -12.12 -11.77
N MET A 491 4.16 -11.75 -12.96
CA MET A 491 4.91 -11.99 -14.19
C MET A 491 6.24 -11.22 -14.23
N MET A 492 6.26 -9.99 -13.72
CA MET A 492 7.51 -9.22 -13.55
C MET A 492 8.51 -9.96 -12.67
N LYS A 493 8.05 -10.52 -11.54
CA LYS A 493 8.86 -11.31 -10.62
C LYS A 493 9.33 -12.62 -11.26
N ASP A 494 8.42 -13.39 -11.87
CA ASP A 494 8.71 -14.69 -12.47
C ASP A 494 9.72 -14.57 -13.64
N THR A 495 9.74 -13.42 -14.32
CA THR A 495 10.65 -13.16 -15.46
C THR A 495 11.87 -12.30 -15.13
N ASN A 496 11.95 -11.76 -13.91
CA ASN A 496 12.94 -10.77 -13.47
C ASN A 496 13.01 -9.53 -14.41
N ARG A 497 11.85 -8.99 -14.79
CA ARG A 497 11.70 -7.86 -15.71
C ARG A 497 10.69 -6.88 -15.14
N PHE A 498 11.12 -5.67 -14.79
CA PHE A 498 10.31 -4.73 -14.00
C PHE A 498 9.86 -3.49 -14.78
N ASN A 499 10.33 -3.31 -16.01
CA ASN A 499 9.87 -2.22 -16.88
C ASN A 499 8.76 -2.70 -17.81
N LEU A 500 7.89 -1.79 -18.26
CA LEU A 500 6.88 -2.08 -19.27
C LEU A 500 7.26 -1.51 -20.65
N ASN A 501 6.79 -2.15 -21.72
CA ASN A 501 6.86 -1.62 -23.08
C ASN A 501 5.69 -2.11 -23.95
N ASP A 502 5.49 -1.46 -25.10
CA ASP A 502 4.43 -1.73 -26.07
C ASP A 502 4.88 -2.58 -27.27
N LYS A 503 6.14 -3.04 -27.31
CA LYS A 503 6.68 -3.73 -28.48
C LYS A 503 6.17 -5.16 -28.52
N GLN A 504 5.36 -5.47 -29.53
CA GLN A 504 4.86 -6.82 -29.75
C GLN A 504 5.94 -7.73 -30.35
N GLY A 505 6.05 -8.96 -29.84
CA GLY A 505 6.89 -10.02 -30.44
C GLY A 505 8.39 -9.93 -30.12
N PHE A 506 8.89 -8.77 -29.70
CA PHE A 506 10.30 -8.58 -29.33
C PHE A 506 10.51 -8.69 -27.82
N LEU A 507 11.54 -9.43 -27.42
CA LEU A 507 12.05 -9.37 -26.05
C LEU A 507 12.90 -8.12 -25.90
N VAL A 508 12.55 -7.27 -24.95
CA VAL A 508 13.31 -6.08 -24.58
C VAL A 508 14.01 -6.37 -23.25
N ASP A 509 15.29 -6.03 -23.17
CA ASP A 509 16.05 -6.31 -21.97
C ASP A 509 15.50 -5.56 -20.75
N GLY A 510 15.39 -6.24 -19.62
CA GLY A 510 14.77 -5.71 -18.39
C GLY A 510 13.29 -5.29 -18.47
N ALA A 511 12.58 -5.54 -19.59
CA ALA A 511 11.20 -5.08 -19.78
C ALA A 511 10.24 -6.17 -20.27
N LEU A 512 9.01 -6.13 -19.78
CA LEU A 512 7.88 -6.93 -20.25
C LEU A 512 7.04 -6.18 -21.25
N SER A 513 6.66 -6.86 -22.33
CA SER A 513 5.69 -6.33 -23.29
C SER A 513 4.28 -6.44 -22.70
N VAL A 514 3.49 -5.37 -22.76
CA VAL A 514 2.07 -5.42 -22.35
C VAL A 514 1.26 -6.42 -23.19
N HIS A 515 1.73 -6.75 -24.40
CA HIS A 515 1.13 -7.81 -25.22
C HIS A 515 1.38 -9.20 -24.64
N ASP A 516 2.60 -9.47 -24.16
CA ASP A 516 2.95 -10.74 -23.56
C ASP A 516 2.25 -10.90 -22.20
N ILE A 517 2.09 -9.81 -21.43
CA ILE A 517 1.28 -9.79 -20.21
C ILE A 517 -0.18 -10.14 -20.53
N ALA A 518 -0.78 -9.51 -21.55
CA ALA A 518 -2.14 -9.81 -21.95
C ALA A 518 -2.33 -11.26 -22.42
N GLN A 519 -1.33 -11.82 -23.09
CA GLN A 519 -1.32 -13.25 -23.45
C GLN A 519 -1.24 -14.14 -22.20
N GLY A 520 -0.35 -13.82 -21.26
CA GLY A 520 -0.24 -14.52 -19.99
C GLY A 520 -1.55 -14.52 -19.20
N VAL A 521 -2.24 -13.37 -19.15
CA VAL A 521 -3.57 -13.26 -18.53
C VAL A 521 -4.58 -14.20 -19.19
N ARG A 522 -4.65 -14.24 -20.53
CA ARG A 522 -5.58 -15.14 -21.24
C ARG A 522 -5.32 -16.60 -20.93
N ILE A 523 -4.05 -16.99 -20.84
CA ILE A 523 -3.65 -18.36 -20.54
C ILE A 523 -4.00 -18.70 -19.09
N TYR A 524 -3.59 -17.86 -18.15
CA TYR A 524 -3.74 -18.12 -16.72
C TYR A 524 -5.21 -18.16 -16.28
N PHE A 525 -6.05 -17.26 -16.81
CA PHE A 525 -7.45 -17.14 -16.42
C PHE A 525 -8.44 -17.77 -17.43
N GLY A 526 -7.95 -18.45 -18.47
CA GLY A 526 -8.77 -18.95 -19.58
C GLY A 526 -9.57 -20.21 -19.26
N GLU A 527 -8.89 -21.28 -18.84
CA GLU A 527 -9.47 -22.62 -18.64
C GLU A 527 -8.83 -23.36 -17.44
N ASP A 528 -9.36 -24.54 -17.11
CA ASP A 528 -8.81 -25.41 -16.07
C ASP A 528 -7.37 -25.82 -16.41
N GLY A 529 -6.45 -25.65 -15.46
CA GLY A 529 -5.01 -25.88 -15.68
C GLY A 529 -4.22 -24.65 -16.15
N GLY A 530 -4.82 -23.46 -16.16
CA GLY A 530 -4.18 -22.20 -16.59
C GLY A 530 -2.83 -21.89 -15.94
N GLU A 531 -2.59 -22.28 -14.67
CA GLU A 531 -1.28 -22.09 -14.03
C GLU A 531 -0.16 -22.89 -14.71
N LYS A 532 -0.43 -24.14 -15.10
CA LYS A 532 0.55 -24.98 -15.80
C LYS A 532 0.85 -24.40 -17.18
N ALA A 533 -0.20 -24.07 -17.94
CA ALA A 533 -0.06 -23.46 -19.26
C ALA A 533 0.67 -22.10 -19.20
N TYR A 534 0.48 -21.33 -18.13
CA TYR A 534 1.23 -20.10 -17.90
C TYR A 534 2.72 -20.35 -17.68
N ARG A 535 3.10 -21.37 -16.88
CA ARG A 535 4.52 -21.74 -16.69
C ARG A 535 5.16 -22.22 -18.00
N GLU A 536 4.43 -23.00 -18.79
CA GLU A 536 4.87 -23.43 -20.13
C GLU A 536 5.12 -22.21 -21.02
N PHE A 537 4.19 -21.25 -21.04
CA PHE A 537 4.36 -19.99 -21.76
C PHE A 537 5.59 -19.19 -21.29
N LEU A 538 5.81 -19.05 -19.97
CA LEU A 538 6.99 -18.35 -19.46
C LEU A 538 8.31 -19.03 -19.88
N ASN A 539 8.33 -20.36 -19.87
CA ASN A 539 9.49 -21.14 -20.30
C ASN A 539 9.76 -20.95 -21.80
N GLU A 540 8.74 -21.13 -22.65
CA GLU A 540 8.89 -20.99 -24.10
C GLU A 540 9.25 -19.56 -24.53
N ARG A 541 8.65 -18.56 -23.87
CA ARG A 541 8.79 -17.15 -24.25
C ARG A 541 10.04 -16.50 -23.64
N TYR A 542 10.34 -16.79 -22.38
CA TYR A 542 11.37 -16.10 -21.61
C TYR A 542 12.49 -17.00 -21.10
N GLY A 543 12.41 -18.32 -21.31
CA GLY A 543 13.38 -19.28 -20.78
C GLY A 543 13.30 -19.44 -19.26
N VAL A 544 12.17 -19.05 -18.64
CA VAL A 544 11.98 -19.23 -17.20
C VAL A 544 11.75 -20.72 -16.93
N PRO A 545 12.58 -21.38 -16.11
CA PRO A 545 12.46 -22.81 -15.90
C PRO A 545 11.12 -23.15 -15.23
N MET A 546 10.44 -24.18 -15.75
CA MET A 546 9.13 -24.59 -15.21
C MET A 546 9.20 -25.07 -13.76
N TYR A 547 10.36 -25.59 -13.37
CA TYR A 547 10.66 -26.08 -12.03
C TYR A 547 11.95 -25.41 -11.53
N PRO A 548 12.06 -25.10 -10.23
CA PRO A 548 13.32 -24.63 -9.66
C PRO A 548 14.43 -25.64 -9.96
N SER A 549 15.66 -25.16 -10.13
CA SER A 549 16.78 -26.08 -10.35
C SER A 549 17.02 -26.89 -9.07
N LEU A 550 17.62 -28.08 -9.21
CA LEU A 550 18.06 -28.88 -8.07
C LEU A 550 19.01 -28.10 -7.15
N ALA A 551 19.75 -27.12 -7.68
CA ALA A 551 20.58 -26.21 -6.90
C ALA A 551 19.74 -25.23 -6.07
N ASP A 552 18.64 -24.69 -6.62
CA ASP A 552 17.75 -23.74 -5.93
C ASP A 552 16.99 -24.40 -4.76
N ILE A 553 16.72 -25.70 -4.84
CA ILE A 553 16.12 -26.47 -3.75
C ILE A 553 17.14 -27.26 -2.92
N SER A 554 18.44 -27.10 -3.21
CA SER A 554 19.50 -27.76 -2.45
C SER A 554 19.62 -27.16 -1.05
N GLY A 555 19.82 -28.00 -0.05
CA GLY A 555 19.84 -27.58 1.35
C GLY A 555 19.15 -28.56 2.29
N SER A 556 19.15 -28.20 3.57
CA SER A 556 18.50 -28.99 4.63
C SER A 556 17.14 -28.39 4.95
N TRP A 557 16.08 -29.06 4.49
CA TRP A 557 14.70 -28.71 4.76
C TRP A 557 14.29 -29.36 6.08
N GLN A 558 14.29 -28.57 7.15
CA GLN A 558 13.81 -29.02 8.46
C GLN A 558 12.35 -28.58 8.60
N ASN A 559 11.45 -29.54 8.82
CA ASN A 559 9.98 -29.41 8.89
C ASN A 559 9.20 -29.58 7.58
N GLY A 560 9.77 -30.28 6.59
CA GLY A 560 9.01 -30.73 5.42
C GLY A 560 8.02 -31.85 5.74
N THR A 561 6.89 -31.89 5.03
CA THR A 561 5.96 -33.04 5.06
C THR A 561 6.11 -33.81 3.76
N ILE A 562 6.47 -35.09 3.84
CA ILE A 562 6.47 -35.99 2.67
C ILE A 562 5.15 -36.72 2.64
N THR A 563 4.41 -36.56 1.54
CA THR A 563 3.21 -37.34 1.25
C THR A 563 3.54 -38.37 0.18
N ILE A 564 3.25 -39.64 0.46
CA ILE A 564 3.39 -40.71 -0.54
C ILE A 564 2.21 -40.59 -1.51
N THR A 565 2.48 -40.25 -2.76
CA THR A 565 1.44 -40.07 -3.79
C THR A 565 1.24 -41.31 -4.66
N ASP A 566 2.25 -42.19 -4.73
CA ASP A 566 2.19 -43.43 -5.49
C ASP A 566 3.21 -44.45 -4.97
N VAL A 567 2.95 -45.74 -5.16
CA VAL A 567 3.87 -46.85 -4.81
C VAL A 567 4.04 -47.76 -6.01
N ILE A 568 5.22 -47.72 -6.62
CA ILE A 568 5.55 -48.54 -7.80
C ILE A 568 6.47 -49.69 -7.38
N LEU A 569 5.93 -50.91 -7.37
CA LEU A 569 6.68 -52.14 -7.09
C LEU A 569 7.23 -52.75 -8.38
N SER A 570 8.46 -53.25 -8.33
CA SER A 570 9.02 -54.05 -9.42
C SER A 570 8.30 -55.41 -9.52
N GLU A 571 8.30 -56.01 -10.70
CA GLU A 571 7.66 -57.33 -10.92
C GLU A 571 8.28 -58.43 -10.04
N GLU A 572 9.58 -58.36 -9.75
CA GLU A 572 10.24 -59.26 -8.78
C GLU A 572 9.77 -59.04 -7.33
N ALA A 573 9.50 -57.80 -6.94
CA ALA A 573 8.98 -57.48 -5.61
C ALA A 573 7.53 -57.95 -5.45
N LYS A 574 6.70 -57.74 -6.49
CA LYS A 574 5.32 -58.26 -6.54
C LYS A 574 5.28 -59.79 -6.43
N ALA A 575 6.18 -60.49 -7.13
CA ALA A 575 6.27 -61.95 -7.07
C ALA A 575 6.64 -62.47 -5.67
N LYS A 576 7.57 -61.80 -4.97
CA LYS A 576 7.97 -62.19 -3.61
C LYS A 576 6.89 -61.91 -2.56
N MET A 577 6.14 -60.82 -2.70
CA MET A 577 5.01 -60.52 -1.81
C MET A 577 3.89 -61.55 -1.95
N ALA A 578 3.59 -61.98 -3.18
CA ALA A 578 2.61 -63.05 -3.43
C ALA A 578 3.05 -64.41 -2.86
N ASP A 579 4.34 -64.74 -2.87
CA ASP A 579 4.87 -65.95 -2.24
C ASP A 579 4.74 -65.92 -0.70
N THR A 580 4.81 -64.72 -0.10
CA THR A 580 4.80 -64.53 1.37
C THR A 580 3.38 -64.66 1.94
N GLU A 581 2.34 -64.25 1.19
CA GLU A 581 0.93 -64.51 1.57
C GLU A 581 0.56 -66.01 1.58
N SER A 582 1.35 -66.88 0.94
CA SER A 582 1.10 -68.33 0.88
C SER A 582 1.72 -69.14 2.04
N GLN A 583 2.57 -68.52 2.86
CA GLN A 583 3.25 -69.14 4.00
C GLN A 583 2.97 -68.37 5.31
N ALA A 584 1.71 -68.09 5.59
CA ALA A 584 1.28 -67.58 6.89
C ALA A 584 1.15 -68.74 7.90
N ASP A 585 2.27 -69.29 8.36
CA ASP A 585 2.36 -70.15 9.56
C ASP A 585 3.85 -70.45 9.85
N GLU A 586 4.66 -69.46 10.26
CA GLU A 586 5.82 -69.70 11.13
C GLU A 586 6.41 -68.37 11.63
N GLU A 587 6.71 -68.32 12.93
CA GLU A 587 7.14 -67.15 13.72
C GLU A 587 8.32 -66.38 13.08
N GLY A 588 8.01 -65.32 12.35
CA GLY A 588 8.97 -64.32 11.86
C GLY A 588 8.23 -63.00 11.63
N CYS A 589 8.88 -61.86 11.85
CA CYS A 589 8.24 -60.53 11.81
C CYS A 589 7.36 -60.33 10.57
N ASP A 590 6.05 -60.42 10.75
CA ASP A 590 5.05 -60.10 9.75
C ASP A 590 5.17 -58.62 9.37
N LEU A 591 5.76 -58.31 8.23
CA LEU A 591 5.56 -57.04 7.54
C LEU A 591 4.22 -57.09 6.81
N ASN A 592 3.13 -57.24 7.57
CA ASN A 592 1.76 -57.16 7.07
C ASN A 592 1.36 -55.68 6.93
N ILE A 593 2.12 -54.94 6.11
CA ILE A 593 1.85 -53.54 5.78
C ILE A 593 1.30 -53.53 4.36
N SER A 594 0.03 -53.19 4.21
CA SER A 594 -0.54 -52.80 2.91
C SER A 594 0.19 -51.54 2.45
N LEU A 595 1.06 -51.69 1.45
CA LEU A 595 1.82 -50.56 0.90
C LEU A 595 0.90 -49.56 0.17
N GLU A 596 -0.28 -50.00 -0.25
CA GLU A 596 -1.33 -49.15 -0.82
C GLU A 596 -1.95 -48.23 0.25
N ASP A 597 -1.99 -48.64 1.51
CA ASP A 597 -2.49 -47.83 2.63
C ASP A 597 -1.52 -46.70 3.03
N LEU A 598 -0.29 -46.69 2.47
CA LEU A 598 0.68 -45.62 2.65
C LEU A 598 0.39 -44.42 1.74
N ILE A 599 -0.39 -44.59 0.66
CA ILE A 599 -0.75 -43.51 -0.25
C ILE A 599 -1.63 -42.48 0.50
N GLY A 600 -1.22 -41.22 0.48
CA GLY A 600 -1.85 -40.13 1.22
C GLY A 600 -1.36 -39.96 2.67
N GLN A 601 -0.56 -40.88 3.20
CA GLN A 601 0.07 -40.69 4.52
C GLN A 601 1.18 -39.64 4.44
N SER A 602 1.22 -38.78 5.46
CA SER A 602 2.11 -37.64 5.56
C SER A 602 2.97 -37.76 6.80
N ASN A 603 4.29 -37.76 6.65
CA ASN A 603 5.23 -37.80 7.77
C ASN A 603 6.15 -36.59 7.75
N SER A 604 6.47 -36.08 8.94
CA SER A 604 7.49 -35.05 9.11
C SER A 604 8.85 -35.66 8.80
N ALA A 605 9.56 -35.07 7.84
CA ALA A 605 10.87 -35.53 7.43
C ALA A 605 11.84 -34.34 7.31
N ALA A 606 13.07 -34.57 7.74
CA ALA A 606 14.18 -33.72 7.37
C ALA A 606 14.71 -34.20 6.01
N ILE A 607 14.61 -33.37 4.98
CA ILE A 607 15.09 -33.70 3.64
C ILE A 607 16.37 -32.91 3.40
N SER A 608 17.45 -33.60 3.04
CA SER A 608 18.66 -32.96 2.55
C SER A 608 18.79 -33.24 1.07
N ILE A 609 18.74 -32.18 0.25
CA ILE A 609 18.91 -32.27 -1.19
C ILE A 609 20.31 -31.76 -1.52
N ALA A 610 21.14 -32.61 -2.12
CA ALA A 610 22.47 -32.25 -2.59
C ALA A 610 22.48 -32.28 -4.13
N ALA A 611 22.74 -31.14 -4.75
CA ALA A 611 22.86 -31.05 -6.21
C ALA A 611 24.21 -31.65 -6.65
N THR A 612 24.18 -32.73 -7.45
CA THR A 612 25.40 -33.39 -7.94
C THR A 612 25.76 -33.05 -9.40
N GLY A 613 25.22 -31.97 -9.97
CA GLY A 613 25.60 -31.45 -11.29
C GLY A 613 24.72 -30.30 -11.81
N GLU A 614 25.22 -29.52 -12.79
CA GLU A 614 24.61 -28.30 -13.35
C GLU A 614 23.39 -28.51 -14.28
N ASN A 615 22.84 -29.72 -14.41
CA ASN A 615 21.72 -29.94 -15.34
C ASN A 615 20.37 -29.69 -14.69
N THR A 616 19.59 -28.82 -15.31
CA THR A 616 18.19 -28.51 -15.04
C THR A 616 17.31 -29.73 -15.36
N GLY A 617 16.55 -30.19 -14.36
CA GLY A 617 15.46 -31.17 -14.54
C GLY A 617 15.34 -32.14 -13.37
N CYS A 618 14.29 -31.96 -12.56
CA CYS A 618 13.60 -33.08 -11.91
C CYS A 618 12.61 -33.70 -12.89
#